data_AF-A0A441HL45-F1
#
_entry.id   AF-A0A441HL45-F1
#
_cell.length_a   1.000
_cell.length_b   1.000
_cell.length_c   1.000
_cell.angle_alpha   90.00
_cell.angle_beta   90.00
_cell.angle_gamma   90.00
#
_symmetry.space_group_name_H-M   'P 1'
#
loop_
_entity.id
_entity.type
_entity.pdbx_description
1 polymer ?
#
loop_
_entity_poly.entity_id
_entity_poly.type
_entity_poly.pdbx_seq_one_letter_code
_entity_poly.pdbx_strand_id
1 'polypeptide(L)'
;MAKATRAPGGGRKPKGEFAGKSAAFSTRITQELRAALDKESEATGKSISQIVERRLRESYDKTRAQRELADQRIRAMALMTARLATSVEAATGKKWNEDRFTAEALSSAISTALSRIMPEGEIVVPDAIRDRMQSHEARLKKPGVFEFMLSPEGLGASYGDSFFEMLLAWKAAPPIGDEVDDIYHLVPFIRQALKVDVEGMGS
;
A
#
# COMPACT_ATOMS: atom_id res chain seq x y z
N MET A 1 0.57 33.88 60.36
CA MET A 1 -0.30 33.30 59.31
C MET A 1 0.57 32.50 58.36
N ALA A 2 0.47 31.18 58.36
CA ALA A 2 1.29 30.30 57.50
C ALA A 2 0.61 30.10 56.13
N LYS A 3 1.34 30.34 55.04
CA LYS A 3 0.88 30.23 53.66
C LYS A 3 1.03 28.78 53.20
N ALA A 4 -0.09 28.13 52.89
CA ALA A 4 -0.11 26.74 52.42
C ALA A 4 0.48 26.63 50.99
N THR A 5 1.58 25.89 50.87
CA THR A 5 2.22 25.55 49.59
C THR A 5 1.53 24.30 49.01
N ARG A 6 0.99 24.39 47.79
CA ARG A 6 0.38 23.23 47.11
C ARG A 6 1.45 22.21 46.73
N ALA A 7 1.18 20.92 46.94
CA ALA A 7 2.08 19.84 46.56
C ALA A 7 2.28 19.78 45.02
N PRO A 8 3.52 19.59 44.53
CA PRO A 8 3.78 19.39 43.12
C PRO A 8 3.32 17.98 42.70
N GLY A 9 2.46 17.88 41.69
CA GLY A 9 1.98 16.58 41.19
C GLY A 9 0.55 16.53 40.64
N GLY A 10 -0.17 17.66 40.60
CA GLY A 10 -1.56 17.72 40.11
C GLY A 10 -1.74 17.75 38.57
N GLY A 11 -0.80 17.18 37.81
CA GLY A 11 -0.94 17.07 36.35
C GLY A 11 -1.92 15.95 35.98
N ARG A 12 -2.90 16.22 35.12
CA ARG A 12 -3.87 15.22 34.63
C ARG A 12 -3.11 14.08 33.95
N LYS A 13 -3.30 12.83 34.41
CA LYS A 13 -2.68 11.64 33.78
C LYS A 13 -2.98 11.66 32.27
N PRO A 14 -1.98 11.51 31.39
CA PRO A 14 -2.21 11.43 29.96
C PRO A 14 -3.13 10.25 29.68
N LYS A 15 -4.26 10.51 29.02
CA LYS A 15 -5.19 9.49 28.52
C LYS A 15 -5.01 9.35 27.01
N GLY A 16 -5.13 8.12 26.50
CA GLY A 16 -5.11 7.81 25.06
C GLY A 16 -3.93 6.95 24.62
N GLU A 17 -3.81 6.77 23.30
CA GLU A 17 -2.92 5.86 22.57
C GLU A 17 -1.40 6.06 22.83
N PHE A 18 -1.02 7.11 23.57
CA PHE A 18 0.38 7.49 23.80
C PHE A 18 0.73 7.63 25.31
N ALA A 19 0.21 6.73 26.15
CA ALA A 19 0.60 6.67 27.56
C ALA A 19 2.06 6.17 27.69
N GLY A 20 2.94 6.95 28.34
CA GLY A 20 4.33 6.54 28.62
C GLY A 20 5.45 7.35 27.97
N LYS A 21 5.18 8.54 27.40
CA LYS A 21 6.23 9.41 26.82
C LYS A 21 7.29 9.79 27.85
N SER A 22 8.54 9.36 27.67
CA SER A 22 9.65 9.58 28.61
C SER A 22 10.70 10.60 28.13
N ALA A 23 10.67 11.02 26.87
CA ALA A 23 11.65 11.93 26.27
C ALA A 23 11.02 13.23 25.76
N ALA A 24 11.68 14.36 26.04
CA ALA A 24 11.30 15.67 25.50
C ALA A 24 11.96 15.89 24.13
N PHE A 25 11.17 16.29 23.13
CA PHE A 25 11.64 16.67 21.80
C PHE A 25 11.34 18.16 21.56
N SER A 26 12.37 18.96 21.29
CA SER A 26 12.26 20.38 20.99
C SER A 26 12.94 20.68 19.66
N THR A 27 12.25 21.37 18.77
CA THR A 27 12.77 21.78 17.46
C THR A 27 12.22 23.15 17.06
N ARG A 28 12.99 23.89 16.27
CA ARG A 28 12.55 25.17 15.69
C ARG A 28 11.79 24.88 14.39
N ILE A 29 10.63 25.49 14.23
CA ILE A 29 9.78 25.36 13.03
C ILE A 29 9.43 26.75 12.49
N THR A 30 9.07 26.83 11.21
CA THR A 30 8.56 28.07 10.60
C THR A 30 7.17 28.42 11.13
N GLN A 31 6.77 29.70 11.05
CA GLN A 31 5.41 30.13 11.42
C GLN A 31 4.34 29.44 10.55
N GLU A 32 4.63 29.22 9.27
CA GLU A 32 3.73 28.53 8.34
C GLU A 32 3.48 27.08 8.77
N LEU A 33 4.54 26.34 9.13
CA LEU A 33 4.40 24.98 9.62
C LEU A 33 3.64 24.95 10.96
N ARG A 34 3.87 25.95 11.82
CA ARG A 34 3.12 26.07 13.07
C ARG A 34 1.62 26.26 12.82
N ALA A 35 1.26 27.19 11.94
CA ALA A 35 -0.14 27.44 11.58
C ALA A 35 -0.82 26.21 10.96
N ALA A 36 -0.10 25.45 10.13
CA ALA A 36 -0.60 24.21 9.56
C ALA A 36 -0.90 23.13 10.64
N LEU A 37 -0.02 23.00 11.65
CA LEU A 37 -0.22 22.08 12.76
C LEU A 37 -1.37 22.49 13.67
N ASP A 38 -1.52 23.79 13.95
CA ASP A 38 -2.64 24.32 14.74
C ASP A 38 -3.98 24.03 14.02
N LYS A 39 -4.06 24.29 12.71
CA LYS A 39 -5.25 23.99 11.88
C LYS A 39 -5.62 22.49 11.92
N GLU A 40 -4.64 21.60 11.81
CA GLU A 40 -4.88 20.16 11.89
C GLU A 40 -5.30 19.72 13.31
N SER A 41 -4.75 20.35 14.34
CA SER A 41 -5.12 20.11 15.74
C SER A 41 -6.59 20.42 15.99
N GLU A 42 -7.06 21.57 15.50
CA GLU A 42 -8.47 21.97 15.56
C GLU A 42 -9.38 21.01 14.80
N ALA A 43 -9.00 20.64 13.56
CA ALA A 43 -9.81 19.76 12.72
C ALA A 43 -9.94 18.33 13.28
N THR A 44 -8.91 17.84 13.97
CA THR A 44 -8.86 16.43 14.42
C THR A 44 -9.13 16.25 15.91
N GLY A 45 -9.12 17.33 16.70
CA GLY A 45 -9.17 17.28 18.17
C GLY A 45 -7.92 16.68 18.81
N LYS A 46 -6.85 16.42 18.04
CA LYS A 46 -5.59 15.85 18.53
C LYS A 46 -4.63 16.96 18.92
N SER A 47 -3.82 16.75 19.95
CA SER A 47 -2.77 17.71 20.30
C SER A 47 -1.69 17.78 19.23
N ILE A 48 -1.05 18.95 19.07
CA ILE A 48 0.07 19.13 18.15
C ILE A 48 1.17 18.09 18.38
N SER A 49 1.49 17.77 19.65
CA SER A 49 2.49 16.76 19.98
C SER A 49 2.10 15.36 19.48
N GLN A 50 0.80 15.00 19.49
CA GLN A 50 0.32 13.74 18.90
C GLN A 50 0.38 13.76 17.37
N ILE A 51 0.05 14.89 16.75
CA ILE A 51 0.15 15.06 15.29
C ILE A 51 1.61 14.95 14.83
N VAL A 52 2.52 15.65 15.52
CA VAL A 52 3.95 15.63 15.23
C VAL A 52 4.53 14.25 15.46
N GLU A 53 4.23 13.59 16.58
CA GLU A 53 4.70 12.22 16.83
C GLU A 53 4.14 11.24 15.79
N ARG A 54 2.85 11.35 15.44
CA ARG A 54 2.25 10.52 14.39
C ARG A 54 2.94 10.75 13.05
N ARG A 55 3.13 12.00 12.61
CA ARG A 55 3.78 12.32 11.33
C ARG A 55 5.26 11.92 11.31
N LEU A 56 5.98 12.09 12.42
CA LEU A 56 7.35 11.63 12.55
C LEU A 56 7.39 10.10 12.52
N ARG A 57 6.48 9.44 13.23
CA ARG A 57 6.32 7.99 13.15
C ARG A 57 6.01 7.57 11.72
N GLU A 58 5.03 8.16 11.03
CA GLU A 58 4.76 7.96 9.60
C GLU A 58 5.97 8.27 8.68
N SER A 59 6.94 9.07 9.13
CA SER A 59 8.19 9.35 8.39
C SER A 59 9.32 8.35 8.67
N TYR A 60 9.32 7.72 9.85
CA TYR A 60 10.30 6.71 10.28
C TYR A 60 9.78 5.31 9.97
N ASP A 61 8.51 5.05 10.27
CA ASP A 61 7.62 4.14 9.57
C ASP A 61 7.38 4.70 8.16
N LYS A 62 8.47 4.93 7.39
CA LYS A 62 8.41 4.72 5.94
C LYS A 62 7.83 3.33 5.81
N THR A 63 6.52 3.25 5.61
CA THR A 63 5.84 1.97 5.57
C THR A 63 6.57 1.14 4.53
N ARG A 64 6.67 -0.16 4.72
CA ARG A 64 7.24 -1.08 3.72
C ARG A 64 6.74 -0.74 2.29
N ALA A 65 5.48 -0.35 2.15
CA ALA A 65 4.87 0.25 0.96
C ALA A 65 5.62 1.46 0.34
N GLN A 66 6.18 2.36 1.15
CA GLN A 66 7.02 3.46 0.64
C GLN A 66 8.37 2.98 0.07
N ARG A 67 8.87 1.79 0.44
CA ARG A 67 10.06 1.20 -0.23
C ARG A 67 9.69 0.65 -1.60
N GLU A 68 8.56 -0.03 -1.72
CA GLU A 68 8.06 -0.50 -3.03
C GLU A 68 7.76 0.68 -3.97
N LEU A 69 7.23 1.78 -3.42
CA LEU A 69 7.02 3.04 -4.14
C LEU A 69 8.24 3.97 -4.15
N ALA A 70 9.42 3.52 -3.69
CA ALA A 70 10.64 4.32 -3.72
C ALA A 70 11.20 4.45 -5.14
N ASP A 71 11.02 3.41 -5.98
CA ASP A 71 11.33 3.51 -7.40
C ASP A 71 10.35 4.49 -8.06
N GLN A 72 10.88 5.57 -8.63
CA GLN A 72 10.08 6.63 -9.25
C GLN A 72 9.20 6.12 -10.39
N ARG A 73 9.63 5.08 -11.11
CA ARG A 73 8.88 4.48 -12.23
C ARG A 73 7.67 3.72 -11.70
N ILE A 74 7.84 2.92 -10.64
CA ILE A 74 6.74 2.19 -10.00
C ILE A 74 5.73 3.18 -9.39
N ARG A 75 6.24 4.22 -8.73
CA ARG A 75 5.39 5.29 -8.19
C ARG A 75 4.61 6.03 -9.27
N ALA A 76 5.25 6.36 -10.40
CA ALA A 76 4.59 7.00 -11.53
C ALA A 76 3.49 6.11 -12.11
N MET A 77 3.74 4.80 -12.25
CA MET A 77 2.75 3.83 -12.71
C MET A 77 1.55 3.75 -11.76
N ALA A 78 1.78 3.67 -10.44
CA ALA A 78 0.70 3.67 -9.45
C ALA A 78 -0.17 4.95 -9.51
N LEU A 79 0.46 6.12 -9.65
CA LEU A 79 -0.23 7.39 -9.79
C LEU A 79 -1.01 7.49 -11.11
N MET A 80 -0.45 6.99 -12.21
CA MET A 80 -1.13 6.92 -13.50
C MET A 80 -2.40 6.06 -13.41
N THR A 81 -2.29 4.85 -12.84
CA THR A 81 -3.44 3.95 -12.66
C THR A 81 -4.51 4.60 -11.78
N ALA A 82 -4.12 5.21 -10.66
CA ALA A 82 -5.06 5.92 -9.79
C ALA A 82 -5.76 7.09 -10.53
N ARG A 83 -5.01 7.86 -11.34
CA ARG A 83 -5.57 8.94 -12.14
C ARG A 83 -6.58 8.42 -13.16
N LEU A 84 -6.24 7.36 -13.90
CA LEU A 84 -7.13 6.73 -14.87
C LEU A 84 -8.42 6.23 -14.22
N ALA A 85 -8.31 5.55 -13.07
CA ALA A 85 -9.48 5.13 -12.29
C ALA A 85 -10.40 6.30 -11.96
N THR A 86 -9.86 7.38 -11.37
CA THR A 86 -10.69 8.57 -11.04
C THR A 86 -11.31 9.23 -12.26
N SER A 87 -10.62 9.25 -13.40
CA SER A 87 -11.14 9.85 -14.64
C SER A 87 -12.24 9.00 -15.27
N VAL A 88 -12.10 7.67 -15.27
CA VAL A 88 -13.12 6.75 -15.78
C VAL A 88 -14.37 6.82 -14.91
N GLU A 89 -14.24 6.76 -13.58
CA GLU A 89 -15.39 6.86 -12.68
C GLU A 89 -16.10 8.21 -12.80
N ALA A 90 -15.36 9.31 -12.97
CA ALA A 90 -15.95 10.62 -13.21
C ALA A 90 -16.72 10.68 -14.53
N ALA A 91 -16.24 10.01 -15.58
CA ALA A 91 -16.88 9.98 -16.89
C ALA A 91 -18.13 9.08 -16.92
N THR A 92 -18.11 7.93 -16.23
CA THR A 92 -19.24 6.99 -16.20
C THR A 92 -20.26 7.31 -15.10
N GLY A 93 -19.85 8.05 -14.07
CA GLY A 93 -20.67 8.31 -12.88
C GLY A 93 -20.88 7.08 -11.98
N LYS A 94 -20.06 6.03 -12.17
CA LYS A 94 -20.13 4.76 -11.42
C LYS A 94 -18.74 4.39 -10.90
N LYS A 95 -18.68 3.59 -9.84
CA LYS A 95 -17.40 3.07 -9.35
C LYS A 95 -16.98 1.85 -10.15
N TRP A 96 -15.69 1.74 -10.44
CA TRP A 96 -15.17 0.65 -11.26
C TRP A 96 -15.36 -0.72 -10.59
N ASN A 97 -15.35 -0.80 -9.26
CA ASN A 97 -15.56 -2.05 -8.52
C ASN A 97 -17.04 -2.37 -8.22
N GLU A 98 -17.98 -1.56 -8.71
CA GLU A 98 -19.42 -1.75 -8.51
C GLU A 98 -20.19 -1.85 -9.85
N ASP A 99 -19.55 -1.53 -10.98
CA ASP A 99 -20.15 -1.53 -12.32
C ASP A 99 -19.22 -2.15 -13.38
N ARG A 100 -19.71 -3.16 -14.10
CA ARG A 100 -18.90 -3.92 -15.07
C ARG A 100 -18.43 -3.08 -16.25
N PHE A 101 -19.28 -2.19 -16.78
CA PHE A 101 -18.87 -1.33 -17.89
C PHE A 101 -17.70 -0.42 -17.48
N THR A 102 -17.80 0.17 -16.30
CA THR A 102 -16.74 1.03 -15.73
C THR A 102 -15.46 0.26 -15.46
N ALA A 103 -15.55 -0.99 -14.99
CA ALA A 103 -14.39 -1.88 -14.81
C ALA A 103 -13.66 -2.17 -16.13
N GLU A 104 -14.40 -2.56 -17.17
CA GLU A 104 -13.84 -2.85 -18.50
C GLU A 104 -13.23 -1.59 -19.13
N ALA A 105 -13.89 -0.43 -18.97
CA ALA A 105 -13.36 0.85 -19.41
C ALA A 105 -12.04 1.20 -18.72
N LEU A 106 -11.93 0.96 -17.42
CA LEU A 106 -10.67 1.15 -16.67
C LEU A 106 -9.58 0.18 -17.15
N SER A 107 -9.90 -1.10 -17.31
CA SER A 107 -8.95 -2.12 -17.81
C SER A 107 -8.39 -1.73 -19.18
N SER A 108 -9.26 -1.30 -20.10
CA SER A 108 -8.88 -0.82 -21.42
C SER A 108 -8.04 0.46 -21.37
N ALA A 109 -8.38 1.41 -20.49
CA ALA A 109 -7.62 2.64 -20.31
C ALA A 109 -6.19 2.37 -19.78
N ILE A 110 -6.04 1.48 -18.80
CA ILE A 110 -4.74 1.06 -18.27
C ILE A 110 -3.92 0.38 -19.36
N SER A 111 -4.50 -0.59 -20.07
CA SER A 111 -3.84 -1.33 -21.14
C SER A 111 -3.37 -0.40 -22.26
N THR A 112 -4.21 0.56 -22.65
CA THR A 112 -3.88 1.57 -23.66
C THR A 112 -2.79 2.53 -23.18
N ALA A 113 -2.80 2.96 -21.93
CA ALA A 113 -1.76 3.83 -21.39
C ALA A 113 -0.41 3.10 -21.32
N LEU A 114 -0.40 1.85 -20.87
CA LEU A 114 0.81 1.02 -20.82
C LEU A 114 1.41 0.79 -22.20
N SER A 115 0.60 0.42 -23.20
CA SER A 115 1.10 0.17 -24.56
C SER A 115 1.75 1.39 -25.22
N ARG A 116 1.43 2.61 -24.76
CA ARG A 116 2.03 3.86 -25.25
C ARG A 116 3.38 4.19 -24.61
N ILE A 117 3.69 3.63 -23.45
CA ILE A 117 4.95 3.89 -22.72
C ILE A 117 5.90 2.69 -22.72
N MET A 118 5.42 1.52 -23.12
CA MET A 118 6.25 0.33 -23.25
C MET A 118 7.30 0.52 -24.35
N PRO A 119 8.52 0.00 -24.15
CA PRO A 119 9.53 0.02 -25.20
C PRO A 119 9.08 -0.84 -26.38
N GLU A 120 9.35 -0.36 -27.59
CA GLU A 120 9.17 -1.14 -28.81
C GLU A 120 10.32 -2.15 -28.98
N GLY A 121 10.05 -3.29 -29.60
CA GLY A 121 11.07 -4.28 -29.92
C GLY A 121 10.58 -5.72 -29.92
N GLU A 122 11.50 -6.64 -30.21
CA GLU A 122 11.25 -8.06 -30.10
C GLU A 122 11.12 -8.48 -28.63
N ILE A 123 10.15 -9.33 -28.35
CA ILE A 123 9.94 -9.90 -27.02
C ILE A 123 10.99 -10.99 -26.81
N VAL A 124 11.99 -10.69 -26.00
CA VAL A 124 13.03 -11.64 -25.60
C VAL A 124 12.80 -12.07 -24.17
N VAL A 125 12.65 -13.38 -23.96
CA VAL A 125 12.50 -13.98 -22.64
C VAL A 125 13.82 -13.87 -21.87
N PRO A 126 13.87 -13.22 -20.69
CA PRO A 126 15.10 -13.14 -19.91
C PRO A 126 15.61 -14.51 -19.46
N ASP A 127 16.94 -14.71 -19.50
CA ASP A 127 17.58 -15.98 -19.10
C ASP A 127 17.22 -16.41 -17.69
N ALA A 128 17.17 -15.46 -16.75
CA ALA A 128 16.77 -15.73 -15.37
C ALA A 128 15.37 -16.35 -15.24
N ILE A 129 14.44 -16.00 -16.15
CA ILE A 129 13.10 -16.60 -16.18
C ILE A 129 13.18 -18.01 -16.75
N ARG A 130 13.91 -18.19 -17.86
CA ARG A 130 14.14 -19.49 -18.49
C ARG A 130 14.75 -20.50 -17.51
N ASP A 131 15.83 -20.10 -16.83
CA ASP A 131 16.55 -20.92 -15.86
C ASP A 131 15.67 -21.30 -14.66
N ARG A 132 14.88 -20.35 -14.17
CA ARG A 132 13.91 -20.59 -13.09
C ARG A 132 12.87 -21.62 -13.53
N MET A 133 12.28 -21.47 -14.71
CA MET A 133 11.25 -22.40 -15.20
C MET A 133 11.82 -23.80 -15.44
N GLN A 134 13.00 -23.91 -16.05
CA GLN A 134 13.69 -25.20 -16.23
C GLN A 134 13.99 -25.88 -14.89
N SER A 135 14.42 -25.11 -13.88
CA SER A 135 14.65 -25.63 -12.53
C SER A 135 13.36 -26.15 -11.88
N HIS A 136 12.24 -25.44 -12.06
CA HIS A 136 10.93 -25.88 -11.59
C HIS A 136 10.45 -27.15 -12.31
N GLU A 137 10.63 -27.24 -13.64
CA GLU A 137 10.31 -28.43 -14.44
C GLU A 137 11.09 -29.66 -14.00
N ALA A 138 12.41 -29.51 -13.84
CA ALA A 138 13.29 -30.59 -13.38
C ALA A 138 12.86 -31.10 -12.00
N ARG A 139 12.49 -30.20 -11.08
CA ARG A 139 12.00 -30.54 -9.75
C ARG A 139 10.66 -31.28 -9.78
N LEU A 140 9.75 -30.86 -10.65
CA LEU A 140 8.42 -31.44 -10.77
C LEU A 140 8.38 -32.69 -11.67
N LYS A 141 9.46 -32.98 -12.40
CA LYS A 141 9.57 -34.07 -13.38
C LYS A 141 8.46 -34.02 -14.45
N LYS A 142 8.06 -32.81 -14.85
CA LYS A 142 7.03 -32.60 -15.86
C LYS A 142 7.53 -31.59 -16.91
N PRO A 143 8.16 -32.06 -18.00
CA PRO A 143 8.66 -31.17 -19.04
C PRO A 143 7.50 -30.47 -19.76
N GLY A 144 7.71 -29.21 -20.15
CA GLY A 144 6.76 -28.41 -20.94
C GLY A 144 5.58 -27.85 -20.14
N VAL A 145 5.50 -28.09 -18.83
CA VAL A 145 4.41 -27.55 -17.99
C VAL A 145 4.49 -26.02 -17.88
N PHE A 146 5.68 -25.44 -18.04
CA PHE A 146 5.90 -24.00 -17.86
C PHE A 146 6.14 -23.27 -19.19
N GLU A 147 5.91 -23.91 -20.33
CA GLU A 147 6.08 -23.28 -21.65
C GLU A 147 5.21 -22.03 -21.80
N PHE A 148 3.98 -22.06 -21.29
CA PHE A 148 3.10 -20.89 -21.25
C PHE A 148 3.70 -19.73 -20.43
N MET A 149 4.38 -20.01 -19.32
CA MET A 149 5.00 -18.97 -18.47
C MET A 149 6.23 -18.32 -19.11
N LEU A 150 6.72 -18.83 -20.24
CA LEU A 150 7.77 -18.19 -21.02
C LEU A 150 7.20 -17.10 -21.97
N SER A 151 5.89 -16.99 -22.13
CA SER A 151 5.26 -15.86 -22.81
C SER A 151 4.98 -14.71 -21.82
N PRO A 152 4.95 -13.44 -22.28
CA PRO A 152 4.55 -12.32 -21.43
C PRO A 152 3.17 -12.50 -20.81
N GLU A 153 2.22 -13.02 -21.57
CA GLU A 153 0.85 -13.26 -21.13
C GLU A 153 0.81 -14.31 -20.03
N GLY A 154 1.53 -15.43 -20.19
CA GLY A 154 1.52 -16.49 -19.19
C GLY A 154 2.30 -16.14 -17.93
N LEU A 155 3.40 -15.41 -18.06
CA LEU A 155 4.09 -14.86 -16.90
C LEU A 155 3.20 -13.86 -16.16
N GLY A 156 2.56 -12.93 -16.89
CA GLY A 156 1.66 -11.93 -16.33
C GLY A 156 0.47 -12.55 -15.61
N ALA A 157 -0.18 -13.55 -16.22
CA ALA A 157 -1.27 -14.31 -15.61
C ALA A 157 -0.81 -15.01 -14.33
N SER A 158 0.36 -15.66 -14.35
CA SER A 158 0.89 -16.35 -13.16
C SER A 158 1.11 -15.41 -11.97
N TYR A 159 1.67 -14.21 -12.20
CA TYR A 159 1.85 -13.23 -11.12
C TYR A 159 0.51 -12.62 -10.68
N GLY A 160 -0.40 -12.35 -11.61
CA GLY A 160 -1.75 -11.85 -11.31
C GLY A 160 -2.54 -12.82 -10.43
N ASP A 161 -2.59 -14.09 -10.84
CA ASP A 161 -3.29 -15.15 -10.10
C ASP A 161 -2.64 -15.38 -8.73
N SER A 162 -1.31 -15.47 -8.66
CA SER A 162 -0.61 -15.66 -7.37
C SER A 162 -0.87 -14.51 -6.40
N PHE A 163 -0.92 -13.27 -6.91
CA PHE A 163 -1.26 -12.11 -6.10
C PHE A 163 -2.71 -12.14 -5.64
N PHE A 164 -3.65 -12.53 -6.51
CA PHE A 164 -5.06 -12.65 -6.15
C PHE A 164 -5.30 -13.75 -5.12
N GLU A 165 -4.70 -14.93 -5.30
CA GLU A 165 -4.73 -16.02 -4.32
C GLU A 165 -4.17 -15.58 -2.97
N MET A 166 -3.10 -14.78 -2.97
CA MET A 166 -2.57 -14.18 -1.75
C MET A 166 -3.59 -13.23 -1.08
N LEU A 167 -4.32 -12.40 -1.84
CA LEU A 167 -5.41 -11.55 -1.30
C LEU A 167 -6.54 -12.38 -0.67
N LEU A 168 -6.86 -13.54 -1.25
CA LEU A 168 -7.89 -14.45 -0.73
C LEU A 168 -7.43 -15.15 0.55
N ALA A 169 -6.19 -15.65 0.56
CA ALA A 169 -5.63 -16.44 1.65
C ALA A 169 -5.30 -15.61 2.90
N TRP A 170 -4.77 -14.40 2.73
CA TRP A 170 -4.20 -13.61 3.84
C TRP A 170 -5.19 -12.59 4.42
N LYS A 171 -6.03 -13.04 5.37
CA LYS A 171 -7.12 -12.21 5.91
C LYS A 171 -6.69 -11.15 6.94
N ALA A 172 -5.55 -11.34 7.60
CA ALA A 172 -5.06 -10.45 8.64
C ALA A 172 -3.57 -10.20 8.46
N ALA A 173 -3.09 -9.02 8.89
CA ALA A 173 -1.68 -8.71 8.80
C ALA A 173 -0.90 -9.68 9.71
N PRO A 174 0.23 -10.23 9.25
CA PRO A 174 1.06 -11.05 10.11
C PRO A 174 1.59 -10.22 11.29
N PRO A 175 1.86 -10.85 12.45
CA PRO A 175 2.47 -10.19 13.60
C PRO A 175 3.69 -9.34 13.22
N ILE A 176 3.83 -8.19 13.88
CA ILE A 176 5.01 -7.33 13.72
C ILE A 176 6.22 -8.10 14.27
N GLY A 177 7.19 -8.41 13.41
CA GLY A 177 8.41 -9.13 13.75
C GLY A 177 8.61 -10.45 13.01
N ASP A 178 7.60 -10.96 12.31
CA ASP A 178 7.75 -12.14 11.45
C ASP A 178 8.57 -11.81 10.19
N GLU A 179 9.48 -12.71 9.80
CA GLU A 179 10.27 -12.63 8.56
C GLU A 179 9.42 -13.01 7.33
N VAL A 180 8.34 -12.27 7.10
CA VAL A 180 7.51 -12.39 5.91
C VAL A 180 7.74 -11.21 4.98
N ASP A 181 7.50 -11.42 3.69
CA ASP A 181 7.59 -10.37 2.67
C ASP A 181 6.68 -9.18 3.03
N ASP A 182 7.13 -7.99 2.64
CA ASP A 182 6.50 -6.69 2.86
C ASP A 182 5.03 -6.69 2.43
N ILE A 183 4.76 -7.33 1.29
CA ILE A 183 3.45 -7.37 0.66
C ILE A 183 2.35 -7.96 1.57
N TYR A 184 2.69 -8.92 2.45
CA TYR A 184 1.72 -9.59 3.33
C TYR A 184 1.11 -8.66 4.38
N HIS A 185 1.78 -7.58 4.75
CA HIS A 185 1.20 -6.56 5.64
C HIS A 185 0.27 -5.59 4.91
N LEU A 186 0.41 -5.48 3.58
CA LEU A 186 -0.44 -4.62 2.75
C LEU A 186 -1.69 -5.33 2.25
N VAL A 187 -1.63 -6.65 2.11
CA VAL A 187 -2.75 -7.48 1.65
C VAL A 187 -4.08 -7.17 2.36
N PRO A 188 -4.17 -7.07 3.71
CA PRO A 188 -5.44 -6.75 4.36
C PRO A 188 -6.01 -5.38 3.97
N PHE A 189 -5.13 -4.37 3.85
CA PHE A 189 -5.54 -3.03 3.39
C PHE A 189 -6.03 -3.07 1.95
N ILE A 190 -5.27 -3.71 1.05
CA ILE A 190 -5.63 -3.84 -0.37
C ILE A 190 -6.97 -4.57 -0.50
N ARG A 191 -7.12 -5.71 0.19
CA ARG A 191 -8.35 -6.49 0.23
C ARG A 191 -9.55 -5.66 0.69
N GLN A 192 -9.39 -4.92 1.79
CA GLN A 192 -10.45 -4.05 2.32
C GLN A 192 -10.81 -2.93 1.32
N ALA A 193 -9.81 -2.27 0.72
CA ALA A 193 -10.02 -1.19 -0.23
C ALA A 193 -10.70 -1.67 -1.52
N LEU A 194 -10.33 -2.86 -2.00
CA LEU A 194 -10.88 -3.48 -3.20
C LEU A 194 -12.23 -4.20 -2.96
N LYS A 195 -12.68 -4.32 -1.71
CA LYS A 195 -13.89 -5.08 -1.32
C LYS A 195 -13.86 -6.52 -1.83
N VAL A 196 -12.71 -7.18 -1.75
CA VAL A 196 -12.58 -8.59 -2.17
C VAL A 196 -13.21 -9.48 -1.09
N ASP A 197 -14.46 -9.87 -1.29
CA ASP A 197 -15.18 -10.83 -0.46
C ASP A 197 -15.01 -12.25 -0.99
N VAL A 198 -14.55 -13.16 -0.12
CA VAL A 198 -14.31 -14.57 -0.46
C VAL A 198 -15.63 -15.37 -0.50
N GLU A 199 -16.69 -14.85 0.09
CA GLU A 199 -17.95 -15.59 0.29
C GLU A 199 -18.83 -15.68 -0.96
N GLY A 200 -18.53 -14.94 -2.04
CA GLY A 200 -19.35 -14.89 -3.26
C GLY A 200 -18.75 -15.54 -4.52
N MET A 201 -17.52 -16.06 -4.47
CA MET A 201 -16.82 -16.59 -5.67
C MET A 201 -16.89 -18.12 -5.81
N GLY A 202 -17.63 -18.79 -4.92
CA GLY A 202 -17.95 -20.22 -5.02
C GLY A 202 -19.43 -20.44 -5.34
N SER A 203 -19.85 -20.16 -6.58
CA SER A 203 -21.16 -20.55 -7.12
C SER A 203 -21.07 -20.72 -8.62
#